data_AF-A0AAV5U5A4-F1
#
_entry.id   AF-A0AAV5U5A4-F1
#
_cell.length_a   1.000
_cell.length_b   1.000
_cell.length_c   1.000
_cell.angle_alpha   90.00
_cell.angle_beta   90.00
_cell.angle_gamma   90.00
#
_symmetry.space_group_name_H-M   'P 1'
#
loop_
_entity.id
_entity.type
_entity.pdbx_description
1 polymer ?
#
loop_
_entity_poly.entity_id
_entity_poly.type
_entity_poly.pdbx_seq_one_letter_code
_entity_poly.pdbx_strand_id
1 'polypeptide(L)'
;NSKSMPLVEEITALRRELAIRSAKIAENKEELEKATNTFQTVIGLLNGKIQELEATLAGNAKSTESNSSTERTDADTPSQELTNLLAECAGQKSLKSAHGTYLRALDSWKVDMTGSARAWENWYIEIRGGKVVFRAIHSPARYLRAHPNHHVDLTDQVQEWEKFTPKKNEDGSWSFLNDHGYFLSLNEDKSVSTVKECQAWEHIWLEEW
;
A
#
# COMPACT_ATOMS: atom_id res chain seq x y z
N ASN A 1 48.61 -13.97 32.21
CA ASN A 1 47.85 -13.40 33.35
C ASN A 1 46.50 -12.87 32.88
N SER A 2 45.52 -13.76 32.74
CA SER A 2 44.12 -13.34 32.58
C SER A 2 43.63 -12.86 33.94
N LYS A 3 43.42 -11.54 34.08
CA LYS A 3 42.74 -10.98 35.25
C LYS A 3 41.27 -11.40 35.15
N SER A 4 40.92 -12.51 35.78
CA SER A 4 39.53 -12.86 36.04
C SER A 4 38.89 -11.69 36.79
N MET A 5 38.00 -10.94 36.14
CA MET A 5 37.12 -10.03 36.88
C MET A 5 36.35 -10.88 37.90
N PRO A 6 36.26 -10.47 39.17
CA PRO A 6 35.43 -11.17 40.12
C PRO A 6 33.98 -11.08 39.65
N LEU A 7 33.26 -12.20 39.63
CA LEU A 7 31.86 -12.33 39.18
C LEU A 7 30.92 -11.23 39.72
N VAL A 8 31.24 -10.67 40.88
CA VAL A 8 30.50 -9.57 41.52
C VAL A 8 30.54 -8.28 40.68
N GLU A 9 31.68 -7.95 40.06
CA GLU A 9 31.81 -6.75 39.21
C GLU A 9 31.03 -6.89 37.91
N GLU A 10 31.03 -8.08 37.30
CA GLU A 10 30.25 -8.38 36.10
C GLU A 10 28.74 -8.26 36.35
N ILE A 11 28.25 -8.85 37.45
CA ILE A 11 26.84 -8.72 37.87
C ILE A 11 26.49 -7.24 38.14
N THR A 12 27.39 -6.48 38.74
CA THR A 12 27.19 -5.04 39.00
C THR A 12 27.10 -4.24 37.69
N ALA A 13 27.95 -4.56 36.71
CA ALA A 13 27.93 -3.92 35.40
C ALA A 13 26.62 -4.20 34.64
N LEU A 14 26.18 -5.46 34.60
CA LEU A 14 24.93 -5.86 33.94
C LEU A 14 23.70 -5.17 34.57
N ARG A 15 23.67 -5.03 35.90
CA ARG A 15 22.59 -4.30 36.59
C ARG A 15 22.52 -2.83 36.20
N ARG A 16 23.68 -2.16 36.04
CA ARG A 16 23.74 -0.77 35.58
C ARG A 16 23.24 -0.65 34.14
N GLU A 17 23.66 -1.55 33.26
CA GLU A 17 23.22 -1.56 31.87
C GLU A 17 21.70 -1.77 31.76
N LEU A 18 21.15 -2.72 32.52
CA LEU A 18 19.70 -2.96 32.58
C LEU A 18 18.93 -1.72 33.07
N ALA A 19 19.45 -1.01 34.07
CA ALA A 19 18.84 0.22 34.57
C ALA A 19 18.83 1.33 33.50
N ILE A 20 19.93 1.51 32.76
CA ILE A 20 20.01 2.49 31.66
C ILE A 20 19.00 2.15 30.56
N ARG A 21 18.95 0.88 30.13
CA ARG A 21 17.99 0.42 29.12
C ARG A 21 16.54 0.61 29.58
N SER A 22 16.25 0.33 30.86
CA SER A 22 14.90 0.51 31.43
C SER A 22 14.49 2.00 31.45
N ALA A 23 15.40 2.90 31.80
CA ALA A 23 15.15 4.34 31.77
C ALA A 23 14.85 4.82 30.34
N LYS A 24 15.61 4.34 29.35
CA LYS A 24 15.37 4.71 27.94
C LYS A 24 14.01 4.21 27.42
N ILE A 25 13.58 3.01 27.83
CA ILE A 25 12.24 2.50 27.51
C ILE A 25 11.14 3.38 28.12
N ALA A 26 11.32 3.85 29.35
CA ALA A 26 10.35 4.73 30.01
C ALA A 26 10.23 6.09 29.30
N GLU A 27 11.35 6.69 28.89
CA GLU A 27 11.38 7.94 28.11
C GLU A 27 10.64 7.77 26.77
N ASN A 28 10.97 6.72 26.01
CA ASN A 28 10.29 6.43 24.74
C ASN A 28 8.78 6.21 24.90
N LYS A 29 8.35 5.63 26.04
CA LYS A 29 6.93 5.45 26.35
C LYS A 29 6.22 6.79 26.56
N GLU A 30 6.86 7.74 27.26
CA GLU A 30 6.30 9.08 27.48
C GLU A 30 6.18 9.86 26.16
N GLU A 31 7.19 9.77 25.28
CA GLU A 31 7.15 10.39 23.94
C GLU A 31 6.01 9.81 23.09
N LEU A 32 5.81 8.49 23.12
CA LEU A 32 4.72 7.82 22.40
C LEU A 32 3.34 8.25 22.91
N GLU A 33 3.18 8.41 24.22
CA GLU A 33 1.94 8.88 24.84
C GLU A 33 1.63 10.33 24.44
N LYS A 34 2.64 11.21 24.44
CA LYS A 34 2.50 12.59 23.94
C LYS A 34 2.07 12.62 22.47
N ALA A 35 2.74 11.85 21.62
CA ALA A 35 2.39 11.77 20.19
C ALA A 35 0.96 11.27 19.97
N THR A 36 0.53 10.26 20.74
CA THR A 36 -0.84 9.71 20.69
C THR A 36 -1.88 10.78 21.06
N ASN A 37 -1.63 11.56 22.12
CA ASN A 37 -2.53 12.65 22.55
C ASN A 37 -2.60 13.78 21.51
N THR A 38 -1.48 14.14 20.88
CA THR A 38 -1.46 15.10 19.78
C THR A 38 -2.30 14.62 18.60
N PHE A 39 -2.19 13.35 18.22
CA PHE A 39 -2.96 12.77 17.11
C PHE A 39 -4.47 12.79 17.38
N GLN A 40 -4.88 12.40 18.59
CA GLN A 40 -6.30 12.46 19.00
C GLN A 40 -6.87 13.88 18.95
N THR A 41 -6.06 14.89 19.32
CA THR A 41 -6.46 16.31 19.23
C THR A 41 -6.70 16.72 17.77
N VAL A 42 -5.82 16.32 16.84
CA VAL A 42 -5.97 16.63 15.42
C VAL A 42 -7.21 15.96 14.83
N ILE A 43 -7.50 14.70 15.18
CA ILE A 43 -8.73 14.01 14.77
C ILE A 43 -9.97 14.80 15.23
N GLY A 44 -10.00 15.26 16.48
CA GLY A 44 -11.10 16.06 17.00
C GLY A 44 -11.34 17.35 16.20
N LEU A 45 -10.27 18.06 15.83
CA LEU A 45 -10.36 19.28 15.02
C LEU A 45 -10.88 19.00 13.59
N LEU A 46 -10.45 17.88 12.98
CA LEU A 46 -10.91 17.50 11.64
C LEU A 46 -12.39 17.13 11.64
N ASN A 47 -12.85 16.36 12.63
CA ASN A 47 -14.26 16.00 12.76
C ASN A 47 -15.15 17.24 12.96
N GLY A 48 -14.69 18.25 13.71
CA GLY A 48 -15.40 19.52 13.85
C GLY A 48 -15.55 20.26 12.51
N LYS A 49 -14.49 20.30 11.69
CA LYS A 49 -14.56 20.93 10.35
C LYS A 49 -15.47 20.17 9.38
N ILE A 50 -15.49 18.85 9.45
CA ILE A 50 -16.39 18.03 8.62
C ILE A 50 -17.85 18.37 8.96
N GLN A 51 -18.21 18.44 10.24
CA GLN A 51 -19.56 18.81 10.66
C GLN A 51 -19.96 20.23 10.21
N GLU A 52 -19.03 21.19 10.23
CA GLU A 52 -19.26 22.55 9.73
C GLU A 52 -19.54 22.57 8.21
N LEU A 53 -18.79 21.78 7.44
CA LEU A 53 -19.01 21.63 6.00
C LEU A 53 -20.34 20.94 5.69
N GLU A 54 -20.69 19.88 6.41
CA GLU A 54 -21.98 19.18 6.28
C GLU A 54 -23.16 20.11 6.58
N ALA A 55 -23.06 20.93 7.62
CA ALA A 55 -24.08 21.93 7.96
C ALA A 55 -24.24 22.99 6.86
N THR A 56 -23.14 23.44 6.25
CA THR A 56 -23.13 24.40 5.14
C THR A 56 -23.80 23.83 3.89
N LEU A 57 -23.49 22.57 3.56
CA LEU A 57 -24.11 21.86 2.43
C LEU A 57 -25.62 21.68 2.62
N ALA A 58 -26.05 21.29 3.82
CA ALA A 58 -27.47 21.14 4.15
C ALA A 58 -28.24 22.47 4.09
N GLY A 59 -27.59 23.58 4.44
CA GLY A 59 -28.15 24.93 4.33
C GLY A 59 -28.40 25.35 2.88
N ASN A 60 -27.45 25.07 1.98
CA ASN A 60 -27.56 25.44 0.57
C ASN A 60 -28.64 24.63 -0.19
N ALA A 61 -28.85 23.36 0.17
CA ALA A 61 -29.86 22.51 -0.46
C ALA A 61 -31.30 23.01 -0.26
N LYS A 62 -31.59 23.71 0.85
CA LYS A 62 -32.93 24.26 1.13
C LYS A 62 -33.30 25.49 0.29
N SER A 63 -32.35 26.10 -0.42
CA SER A 63 -32.60 27.29 -1.25
C SER A 63 -32.83 26.98 -2.73
N THR A 64 -32.78 25.71 -3.14
CA THR A 64 -32.86 25.30 -4.56
C THR A 64 -34.09 24.46 -4.91
N GLU A 65 -35.07 24.32 -4.00
CA GLU A 65 -36.36 23.69 -4.31
C GLU A 65 -37.33 24.70 -4.95
N SER A 66 -37.09 25.05 -6.21
CA SER A 66 -38.11 25.55 -7.15
C SER A 66 -37.60 25.30 -8.58
N ASN A 67 -38.18 24.28 -9.23
CA ASN A 67 -37.91 23.78 -10.58
C ASN A 67 -36.76 22.77 -10.73
N SER A 68 -37.08 21.47 -10.68
CA SER A 68 -36.74 20.54 -11.76
C SER A 68 -37.26 19.15 -11.45
N SER A 69 -37.92 18.55 -12.43
CA SER A 69 -38.51 17.21 -12.37
C SER A 69 -37.46 16.12 -12.20
N THR A 70 -37.85 15.15 -11.38
CA THR A 70 -37.21 13.89 -11.00
C THR A 70 -36.69 13.07 -12.19
N GLU A 71 -35.37 13.03 -12.35
CA GLU A 71 -34.66 11.88 -12.92
C GLU A 71 -33.91 11.19 -11.78
N ARG A 72 -34.33 9.96 -11.45
CA ARG A 72 -33.61 9.09 -10.52
C ARG A 72 -32.34 8.64 -11.23
N THR A 73 -31.19 9.14 -10.80
CA THR A 73 -29.90 8.65 -11.24
C THR A 73 -29.60 7.34 -10.49
N ASP A 74 -29.59 6.23 -11.23
CA ASP A 74 -29.11 4.93 -10.77
C ASP A 74 -27.60 5.02 -10.52
N ALA A 75 -27.22 5.44 -9.30
CA ALA A 75 -25.89 5.92 -8.96
C ALA A 75 -24.83 4.84 -8.64
N ASP A 76 -25.14 3.55 -8.82
CA ASP A 76 -24.28 2.46 -8.34
C ASP A 76 -23.72 1.55 -9.44
N THR A 77 -23.97 1.85 -10.72
CA THR A 77 -23.34 1.08 -11.81
C THR A 77 -22.01 1.72 -12.17
N PRO A 78 -20.85 1.05 -11.97
CA PRO A 78 -19.58 1.53 -12.49
C PRO A 78 -19.69 1.79 -13.99
N SER A 79 -19.09 2.88 -14.47
CA SER A 79 -19.04 3.16 -15.90
C SER A 79 -18.56 1.91 -16.64
N GLN A 80 -19.23 1.57 -17.75
CA GLN A 80 -18.84 0.45 -18.63
C GLN A 80 -17.35 0.53 -19.01
N GLU A 81 -16.81 1.74 -19.11
CA GLU A 81 -15.38 1.99 -19.37
C GLU A 81 -14.48 1.42 -18.27
N LEU A 82 -14.83 1.63 -16.99
CA LEU A 82 -14.06 1.08 -15.87
C LEU A 82 -14.14 -0.45 -15.84
N THR A 83 -15.31 -1.02 -16.11
CA THR A 83 -15.47 -2.48 -16.20
C THR A 83 -14.60 -3.06 -17.30
N ASN A 84 -14.55 -2.43 -18.48
CA ASN A 84 -13.70 -2.86 -19.60
C ASN A 84 -12.21 -2.74 -19.25
N LEU A 85 -11.81 -1.64 -18.61
CA LEU A 85 -10.43 -1.41 -18.15
C LEU A 85 -9.97 -2.48 -17.16
N LEU A 86 -10.80 -2.79 -16.16
CA LEU A 86 -10.50 -3.82 -15.17
C LEU A 86 -10.43 -5.21 -15.80
N ALA A 87 -11.35 -5.53 -16.71
CA ALA A 87 -11.36 -6.81 -17.42
C ALA A 87 -10.11 -7.00 -18.29
N GLU A 88 -9.58 -5.94 -18.90
CA GLU A 88 -8.40 -6.03 -19.76
C GLU A 88 -7.11 -6.36 -18.98
N CYS A 89 -6.93 -5.78 -17.79
CA CYS A 89 -5.74 -6.05 -16.98
C CYS A 89 -5.85 -7.32 -16.12
N ALA A 90 -7.06 -7.84 -15.89
CA ALA A 90 -7.30 -9.02 -15.08
C ALA A 90 -6.79 -10.33 -15.74
N GLY A 91 -6.73 -11.40 -14.95
CA GLY A 91 -6.41 -12.74 -15.42
C GLY A 91 -4.99 -13.20 -15.09
N GLN A 92 -4.49 -14.16 -15.88
CA GLN A 92 -3.16 -14.76 -15.71
C GLN A 92 -2.12 -13.91 -16.43
N LYS A 93 -1.32 -13.14 -15.68
CA LYS A 93 -0.30 -12.24 -16.26
C LYS A 93 1.09 -12.44 -15.64
N SER A 94 2.11 -12.14 -16.42
CA SER A 94 3.44 -11.75 -15.92
C SER A 94 3.55 -10.22 -15.97
N LEU A 95 4.14 -9.61 -14.94
CA LEU A 95 4.33 -8.15 -14.86
C LEU A 95 5.77 -7.81 -15.23
N LYS A 96 5.97 -7.19 -16.40
CA LYS A 96 7.27 -6.82 -16.92
C LYS A 96 7.52 -5.33 -16.78
N SER A 97 8.66 -4.96 -16.20
CA SER A 97 9.08 -3.56 -16.06
C SER A 97 9.57 -2.98 -17.38
N ALA A 98 9.69 -1.65 -17.43
CA ALA A 98 10.37 -0.92 -18.52
C ALA A 98 11.81 -1.39 -18.76
N HIS A 99 12.44 -2.03 -17.77
CA HIS A 99 13.80 -2.56 -17.84
C HIS A 99 13.86 -4.01 -18.34
N GLY A 100 12.72 -4.60 -18.75
CA GLY A 100 12.67 -5.97 -19.27
C GLY A 100 12.81 -7.06 -18.19
N THR A 101 12.65 -6.71 -16.92
CA THR A 101 12.63 -7.66 -15.81
C THR A 101 11.21 -7.91 -15.32
N TYR A 102 10.97 -9.04 -14.67
CA TYR A 102 9.66 -9.49 -14.23
C TYR A 102 9.55 -9.49 -12.71
N LEU A 103 8.40 -9.03 -12.21
CA LEU A 103 8.07 -9.06 -10.78
C LEU A 103 7.93 -10.51 -10.30
N ARG A 104 8.72 -10.89 -9.29
CA ARG A 104 8.73 -12.23 -8.72
C ARG A 104 8.26 -12.22 -7.26
N ALA A 105 7.40 -13.17 -6.91
CA ALA A 105 7.06 -13.49 -5.53
C ALA A 105 8.06 -14.49 -4.93
N LEU A 106 8.61 -14.21 -3.75
CA LEU A 106 9.52 -15.09 -3.02
C LEU A 106 8.81 -15.79 -1.84
N ASP A 107 9.32 -16.95 -1.44
CA ASP A 107 8.79 -17.67 -0.28
C ASP A 107 8.97 -16.96 1.06
N SER A 108 9.88 -15.99 1.12
CA SER A 108 10.19 -15.20 2.31
C SER A 108 9.26 -14.00 2.54
N TRP A 109 8.03 -14.03 2.00
CA TRP A 109 7.08 -12.89 2.03
C TRP A 109 7.61 -11.61 1.38
N LYS A 110 8.55 -11.76 0.44
CA LYS A 110 9.20 -10.64 -0.26
C LYS A 110 8.90 -10.72 -1.73
N VAL A 111 9.16 -9.61 -2.41
CA VAL A 111 9.19 -9.54 -3.86
C VAL A 111 10.52 -9.00 -4.33
N ASP A 112 10.94 -9.39 -5.53
CA ASP A 112 12.08 -8.85 -6.24
C ASP A 112 11.83 -8.90 -7.76
N MET A 113 12.85 -8.57 -8.55
CA MET A 113 12.79 -8.64 -10.01
C MET A 113 13.78 -9.66 -10.58
N THR A 114 13.42 -10.32 -11.68
CA THR A 114 14.32 -11.23 -12.41
C THR A 114 14.27 -11.01 -13.93
N GLY A 115 15.28 -11.48 -14.66
CA GLY A 115 15.37 -11.29 -16.12
C GLY A 115 14.52 -12.26 -16.96
N SER A 116 13.76 -13.17 -16.36
CA SER A 116 12.97 -14.16 -17.10
C SER A 116 11.66 -14.49 -16.40
N ALA A 117 10.55 -14.49 -17.13
CA ALA A 117 9.28 -15.00 -16.64
C ALA A 117 9.32 -16.54 -16.53
N ARG A 118 9.21 -17.03 -15.30
CA ARG A 118 8.94 -18.43 -14.96
C ARG A 118 7.75 -18.45 -14.01
N ALA A 119 7.52 -19.61 -13.38
CA ALA A 119 6.39 -19.80 -12.48
C ALA A 119 6.33 -18.72 -11.37
N TRP A 120 7.45 -18.24 -10.83
CA TRP A 120 7.42 -17.32 -9.67
C TRP A 120 7.15 -15.86 -10.07
N GLU A 121 7.22 -15.56 -11.36
CA GLU A 121 6.99 -14.27 -11.98
C GLU A 121 5.56 -14.10 -12.51
N ASN A 122 4.74 -15.12 -12.24
CA ASN A 122 3.41 -15.26 -12.77
C ASN A 122 2.38 -14.97 -11.67
N TRP A 123 1.35 -14.22 -12.05
CA TRP A 123 0.39 -13.64 -11.12
C TRP A 123 -1.04 -13.83 -11.65
N TYR A 124 -1.98 -13.93 -10.71
CA TYR A 124 -3.39 -13.75 -10.97
C TYR A 124 -3.77 -12.32 -10.60
N ILE A 125 -4.22 -11.54 -11.58
CA ILE A 125 -4.77 -10.20 -11.36
C ILE A 125 -6.28 -10.35 -11.18
N GLU A 126 -6.75 -10.17 -9.94
CA GLU A 126 -8.15 -10.35 -9.57
C GLU A 126 -8.84 -9.00 -9.35
N ILE A 127 -10.07 -8.86 -9.85
CA ILE A 127 -10.88 -7.65 -9.65
C ILE A 127 -11.59 -7.74 -8.29
N ARG A 128 -11.44 -6.72 -7.45
CA ARG A 128 -12.10 -6.62 -6.14
C ARG A 128 -12.49 -5.18 -5.84
N GLY A 129 -13.80 -4.91 -5.72
CA GLY A 129 -14.33 -3.60 -5.34
C GLY A 129 -13.90 -2.47 -6.29
N GLY A 130 -13.90 -2.71 -7.60
CA GLY A 130 -13.48 -1.72 -8.60
C GLY A 130 -11.97 -1.48 -8.71
N LYS A 131 -11.15 -2.23 -7.96
CA LYS A 131 -9.69 -2.22 -7.99
C LYS A 131 -9.17 -3.61 -8.37
N VAL A 132 -7.86 -3.76 -8.52
CA VAL A 132 -7.20 -5.05 -8.74
C VAL A 132 -6.30 -5.44 -7.57
N VAL A 133 -6.11 -6.73 -7.38
CA VAL A 133 -5.13 -7.31 -6.45
C VAL A 133 -4.23 -8.28 -7.21
N PHE A 134 -2.96 -8.35 -6.83
CA PHE A 134 -1.99 -9.26 -7.45
C PHE A 134 -1.78 -10.47 -6.55
N ARG A 135 -2.33 -11.63 -6.94
CA ARG A 135 -2.17 -12.88 -6.21
C ARG A 135 -1.07 -13.73 -6.84
N ALA A 136 -0.05 -14.05 -6.07
CA ALA A 136 1.00 -14.99 -6.48
C ALA A 136 0.41 -16.38 -6.76
N ILE A 137 0.99 -17.11 -7.70
CA ILE A 137 0.45 -18.43 -8.12
C ILE A 137 0.70 -19.54 -7.10
N HIS A 138 1.65 -19.34 -6.19
CA HIS A 138 2.09 -20.36 -5.24
C HIS A 138 1.14 -20.47 -4.04
N SER A 139 1.22 -21.61 -3.35
CA SER A 139 0.45 -21.90 -2.14
C SER A 139 1.33 -21.74 -0.90
N PRO A 140 0.84 -21.12 0.19
CA PRO A 140 -0.47 -20.48 0.31
C PRO A 140 -0.60 -19.25 -0.59
N ALA A 141 -1.83 -18.85 -0.90
CA ALA A 141 -2.09 -17.64 -1.67
C ALA A 141 -1.49 -16.43 -0.96
N ARG A 142 -0.68 -15.65 -1.68
CA ARG A 142 -0.07 -14.41 -1.20
C ARG A 142 -0.42 -13.26 -2.14
N TYR A 143 -0.62 -12.08 -1.59
CA TYR A 143 -1.00 -10.87 -2.31
C TYR A 143 0.07 -9.80 -2.18
N LEU A 144 0.32 -9.06 -3.26
CA LEU A 144 1.21 -7.90 -3.25
C LEU A 144 0.61 -6.80 -2.37
N ARG A 145 1.39 -6.25 -1.45
CA ARG A 145 0.99 -5.18 -0.54
C ARG A 145 1.94 -4.01 -0.64
N ALA A 146 1.40 -2.80 -0.72
CA ALA A 146 2.19 -1.58 -0.74
C ALA A 146 1.94 -0.74 0.52
N HIS A 147 3.01 -0.42 1.24
CA HIS A 147 2.96 0.31 2.51
C HIS A 147 3.07 1.84 2.30
N PRO A 148 2.64 2.65 3.27
CA PRO A 148 2.82 4.11 3.24
C PRO A 148 4.28 4.58 3.19
N ASN A 149 5.22 3.74 3.66
CA ASN A 149 6.66 4.01 3.68
C ASN A 149 7.39 3.57 2.39
N HIS A 150 6.64 3.36 1.30
CA HIS A 150 7.13 2.93 -0.01
C HIS A 150 7.66 1.50 -0.10
N HIS A 151 7.59 0.73 0.98
CA HIS A 151 7.93 -0.69 0.96
C HIS A 151 6.83 -1.50 0.28
N VAL A 152 7.23 -2.55 -0.45
CA VAL A 152 6.33 -3.51 -1.07
C VAL A 152 6.72 -4.92 -0.63
N ASP A 153 5.75 -5.68 -0.13
CA ASP A 153 5.92 -7.04 0.35
C ASP A 153 4.73 -7.94 -0.03
N LEU A 154 4.66 -9.13 0.57
CA LEU A 154 3.55 -10.05 0.42
C LEU A 154 2.78 -10.23 1.72
N THR A 155 1.48 -10.52 1.61
CA THR A 155 0.58 -10.82 2.73
C THR A 155 -0.40 -11.94 2.35
N ASP A 156 -1.04 -12.56 3.32
CA ASP A 156 -2.08 -13.58 3.13
C ASP A 156 -3.52 -13.02 3.19
N GLN A 157 -3.66 -11.73 3.43
CA GLN A 157 -4.94 -11.03 3.52
C GLN A 157 -5.12 -10.02 2.41
N VAL A 158 -6.37 -9.80 2.00
CA VAL A 158 -6.73 -8.72 1.07
C VAL A 158 -7.55 -7.70 1.83
N GLN A 159 -6.94 -6.56 2.11
CA GLN A 159 -7.51 -5.35 2.66
C GLN A 159 -7.28 -4.20 1.67
N GLU A 160 -7.19 -2.96 2.13
CA GLU A 160 -7.01 -1.81 1.23
C GLU A 160 -5.57 -1.69 0.69
N TRP A 161 -4.55 -2.17 1.41
CA TRP A 161 -3.14 -1.97 1.04
C TRP A 161 -2.67 -2.92 -0.08
N GLU A 162 -3.47 -3.94 -0.38
CA GLU A 162 -3.24 -4.90 -1.46
C GLU A 162 -4.00 -4.54 -2.74
N LYS A 163 -4.84 -3.50 -2.68
CA LYS A 163 -5.65 -3.05 -3.82
C LYS A 163 -4.95 -1.92 -4.56
N PHE A 164 -4.95 -2.04 -5.87
CA PHE A 164 -4.38 -1.06 -6.78
C PHE A 164 -5.44 -0.60 -7.79
N THR A 165 -5.44 0.69 -8.09
CA THR A 165 -6.21 1.26 -9.18
C THR A 165 -5.36 1.16 -10.45
N PRO A 166 -5.75 0.33 -11.43
CA PRO A 166 -5.02 0.25 -12.69
C PRO A 166 -5.28 1.47 -13.55
N LYS A 167 -4.25 1.94 -14.23
CA LYS A 167 -4.30 3.01 -15.22
C LYS A 167 -3.63 2.52 -16.49
N LYS A 168 -4.36 2.53 -17.61
CA LYS A 168 -3.78 2.22 -18.92
C LYS A 168 -3.12 3.45 -19.50
N ASN A 169 -1.89 3.29 -19.98
CA ASN A 169 -1.08 4.35 -20.56
C ASN A 169 -1.25 4.41 -22.09
N GLU A 170 -0.85 5.52 -22.70
CA GLU A 170 -0.99 5.73 -24.16
C GLU A 170 -0.16 4.72 -24.99
N ASP A 171 0.93 4.22 -24.44
CA ASP A 171 1.81 3.21 -25.07
C ASP A 171 1.29 1.77 -24.90
N GLY A 172 0.10 1.60 -24.31
CA GLY A 172 -0.51 0.30 -24.04
C GLY A 172 0.03 -0.41 -22.78
N SER A 173 1.01 0.17 -22.08
CA SER A 173 1.44 -0.30 -20.77
C SER A 173 0.41 0.07 -19.68
N TRP A 174 0.69 -0.38 -18.46
CA TRP A 174 -0.12 -0.13 -17.28
C TRP A 174 0.69 0.50 -16.16
N SER A 175 0.04 1.31 -15.34
CA SER A 175 0.56 1.77 -14.06
C SER A 175 -0.47 1.51 -12.97
N PHE A 176 0.00 1.22 -11.76
CA PHE A 176 -0.87 0.76 -10.67
C PHE A 176 -0.71 1.65 -9.45
N LEU A 177 -1.76 2.40 -9.13
CA LEU A 177 -1.80 3.34 -8.01
C LEU A 177 -2.34 2.65 -6.76
N ASN A 178 -1.58 2.63 -5.67
CA ASN A 178 -2.06 2.09 -4.40
C ASN A 178 -3.01 3.07 -3.67
N ASP A 179 -3.61 2.62 -2.56
CA ASP A 179 -4.54 3.43 -1.77
C ASP A 179 -3.88 4.66 -1.10
N HIS A 180 -2.55 4.67 -1.00
CA HIS A 180 -1.76 5.77 -0.45
C HIS A 180 -1.38 6.83 -1.48
N GLY A 181 -1.81 6.69 -2.74
CA GLY A 181 -1.52 7.65 -3.81
C GLY A 181 -0.11 7.51 -4.39
N TYR A 182 0.49 6.32 -4.32
CA TYR A 182 1.80 6.01 -4.92
C TYR A 182 1.68 4.94 -6.00
N PHE A 183 2.43 5.10 -7.09
CA PHE A 183 2.51 4.14 -8.18
C PHE A 183 3.50 3.02 -7.84
N LEU A 184 3.15 1.78 -8.17
CA LEU A 184 4.06 0.63 -8.11
C LEU A 184 5.25 0.85 -9.05
N SER A 185 6.47 0.72 -8.53
CA SER A 185 7.70 0.86 -9.30
C SER A 185 8.55 -0.41 -9.24
N LEU A 186 9.03 -0.82 -10.42
CA LEU A 186 9.80 -2.05 -10.64
C LEU A 186 11.22 -1.66 -11.11
N ASN A 187 12.09 -1.39 -10.14
CA ASN A 187 13.35 -0.66 -10.36
C ASN A 187 14.41 -1.49 -11.10
N GLU A 188 15.33 -0.80 -11.79
CA GLU A 188 16.46 -1.41 -12.50
C GLU A 188 17.41 -2.19 -11.57
N ASP A 189 17.54 -1.76 -10.31
CA ASP A 189 18.35 -2.43 -9.27
C ASP A 189 17.70 -3.71 -8.72
N LYS A 190 16.57 -4.12 -9.32
CA LYS A 190 15.74 -5.28 -8.97
C LYS A 190 14.98 -5.16 -7.66
N SER A 191 14.93 -3.98 -7.07
CA SER A 191 14.02 -3.68 -5.96
C SER A 191 12.60 -3.37 -6.45
N VAL A 192 11.64 -3.51 -5.55
CA VAL A 192 10.23 -3.15 -5.77
C VAL A 192 9.84 -2.16 -4.69
N SER A 193 9.26 -1.04 -5.10
CA SER A 193 8.86 0.05 -4.20
C SER A 193 7.62 0.76 -4.75
N THR A 194 7.22 1.87 -4.12
CA THR A 194 6.25 2.80 -4.71
C THR A 194 6.79 4.22 -4.77
N VAL A 195 6.35 4.97 -5.78
CA VAL A 195 6.79 6.35 -6.03
C VAL A 195 5.60 7.29 -6.22
N LYS A 196 5.81 8.59 -6.01
CA LYS A 196 4.73 9.59 -6.10
C LYS A 196 4.35 9.96 -7.53
N GLU A 197 5.32 9.98 -8.42
CA GLU A 197 5.13 10.38 -9.81
C GLU A 197 5.12 9.14 -10.69
N CYS A 198 4.16 9.07 -11.61
CA CYS A 198 4.15 8.04 -12.65
C CYS A 198 4.98 8.53 -13.82
N GLN A 199 6.17 7.98 -13.98
CA GLN A 199 7.01 8.22 -15.17
C GLN A 199 7.04 6.95 -16.03
N ALA A 200 7.75 7.01 -17.15
CA ALA A 200 7.90 5.85 -18.04
C ALA A 200 8.54 4.62 -17.35
N TRP A 201 9.19 4.80 -16.19
CA TRP A 201 9.80 3.71 -15.42
C TRP A 201 8.77 2.91 -14.61
N GLU A 202 7.65 3.53 -14.26
CA GLU A 202 6.48 2.92 -13.59
C GLU A 202 5.48 2.31 -14.59
N HIS A 203 5.87 2.24 -15.87
CA HIS A 203 5.11 1.53 -16.89
C HIS A 203 5.41 0.03 -16.77
N ILE A 204 4.34 -0.77 -16.76
CA ILE A 204 4.37 -2.22 -16.60
C ILE A 204 3.62 -2.84 -17.76
N TRP A 205 4.26 -3.75 -18.47
CA TRP A 205 3.65 -4.54 -19.53
C TRP A 205 3.08 -5.82 -18.93
N LEU A 206 1.81 -6.09 -19.24
CA LEU A 206 1.14 -7.31 -18.84
C LEU A 206 1.25 -8.32 -19.99
N GLU A 207 2.00 -9.40 -19.76
CA GLU A 207 2.16 -10.49 -20.72
C GLU A 207 1.29 -11.70 -20.29
N GLU A 208 0.63 -12.39 -21.23
CA GLU A 208 -0.06 -13.66 -20.93
C GLU A 208 0.97 -14.77 -20.65
N TRP A 209 0.61 -15.76 -19.83
CA TRP A 209 1.48 -16.90 -19.50
C TRP A 209 0.74 -18.24 -19.40
#